data_AF-A0A1Y3MZN8-F1
#
_entry.id   AF-A0A1Y3MZN8-F1
#
_cell.length_a   1.000
_cell.length_b   1.000
_cell.length_c   1.000
_cell.angle_alpha   90.00
_cell.angle_beta   90.00
_cell.angle_gamma   90.00
#
_symmetry.space_group_name_H-M   'P 1'
#
loop_
_entity.id
_entity.type
_entity.pdbx_description
1 polymer ?
#
loop_
_entity_poly.entity_id
_entity_poly.type
_entity_poly.pdbx_seq_one_letter_code
_entity_poly.pdbx_strand_id
1 'polypeptide(L)'
;MSEIKIEQFPVKLETEKHLKYLKDLNNHQDELEYWLTEALRLNGIYWGVTAAYILKHPEIYDFKEMTQFILSCQNEDGGFGGCTDHDSHLLYTLSAIQVLAICDTLSEVDKDKVVEYVSKLQNPDGSFSGDEWGEVDTRFSYCALSCLKMLHRLDAVDVPKAVEYIKKCMNFDGGFGSVESAESHSGQSK
;
A
#
# COMPACT_ATOMS: atom_id res chain seq x y z
N MET A 1 38.69 7.78 -34.04
CA MET A 1 37.52 7.42 -33.21
C MET A 1 36.54 8.57 -33.29
N SER A 2 35.43 8.39 -34.01
CA SER A 2 34.35 9.38 -34.08
C SER A 2 33.64 9.45 -32.73
N GLU A 3 33.54 10.65 -32.15
CA GLU A 3 32.72 10.91 -30.98
C GLU A 3 31.26 10.54 -31.26
N ILE A 4 30.71 9.62 -30.46
CA ILE A 4 29.29 9.31 -30.48
C ILE A 4 28.58 10.50 -29.84
N LYS A 5 27.90 11.31 -30.65
CA LYS A 5 26.95 12.31 -30.15
C LYS A 5 25.75 11.57 -29.58
N ILE A 6 25.64 11.53 -28.26
CA ILE A 6 24.39 11.10 -27.60
C ILE A 6 23.38 12.23 -27.84
N GLU A 7 22.47 12.03 -28.80
CA GLU A 7 21.31 12.90 -28.95
C GLU A 7 20.47 12.81 -27.67
N GLN A 8 20.51 13.86 -26.85
CA GLN A 8 19.55 14.03 -25.78
C GLN A 8 18.20 14.39 -26.41
N PHE A 9 17.37 13.37 -26.61
CA PHE A 9 15.95 13.60 -26.89
C PHE A 9 15.32 14.26 -25.66
N PRO A 10 14.65 15.42 -25.80
CA PRO A 10 13.91 15.99 -24.69
C PRO A 10 12.77 15.04 -24.33
N VAL A 11 12.91 14.33 -23.21
CA VAL A 11 11.86 13.46 -22.67
C VAL A 11 10.75 14.36 -22.14
N LYS A 12 9.65 14.44 -22.89
CA LYS A 12 8.43 15.13 -22.47
C LYS A 12 7.50 14.10 -21.83
N LEU A 13 7.01 14.41 -20.62
CA LEU A 13 5.97 13.62 -19.97
C LEU A 13 4.64 13.82 -20.71
N GLU A 14 4.06 12.73 -21.21
CA GLU A 14 2.81 12.75 -21.98
C GLU A 14 1.60 12.63 -21.04
N THR A 15 1.39 13.65 -20.21
CA THR A 15 0.36 13.66 -19.13
C THR A 15 -1.01 13.20 -19.61
N GLU A 16 -1.50 13.70 -20.74
CA GLU A 16 -2.84 13.35 -21.27
C GLU A 16 -2.99 11.84 -21.54
N LYS A 17 -1.94 11.17 -22.01
CA LYS A 17 -1.96 9.72 -22.26
C LYS A 17 -2.01 8.94 -20.96
N HIS A 18 -1.28 9.40 -19.93
CA HIS A 18 -1.33 8.79 -18.60
C HIS A 18 -2.71 8.97 -17.95
N LEU A 19 -3.30 10.17 -18.02
CA LEU A 19 -4.64 10.42 -17.49
C LEU A 19 -5.71 9.59 -18.21
N LYS A 20 -5.59 9.43 -19.53
CA LYS A 20 -6.47 8.54 -20.29
C LYS A 20 -6.34 7.10 -19.82
N TYR A 21 -5.11 6.59 -19.70
CA TYR A 21 -4.85 5.23 -19.20
C TYR A 21 -5.47 5.02 -17.81
N LEU A 22 -5.29 5.97 -16.88
CA LEU A 22 -5.84 5.90 -15.52
C LEU A 22 -7.37 5.85 -15.50
N LYS A 23 -8.05 6.59 -16.40
CA LYS A 23 -9.52 6.54 -16.55
C LYS A 23 -9.98 5.22 -17.16
N ASP A 24 -9.22 4.68 -18.11
CA ASP A 24 -9.59 3.48 -18.86
C ASP A 24 -9.42 2.18 -18.04
N LEU A 25 -8.65 2.20 -16.93
CA LEU A 25 -8.44 1.05 -16.05
C LEU A 25 -9.74 0.46 -15.48
N ASN A 26 -10.80 1.25 -15.32
CA ASN A 26 -12.08 0.77 -14.77
C ASN A 26 -13.14 0.43 -15.85
N ASN A 27 -12.83 0.65 -17.13
CA ASN A 27 -13.83 0.60 -18.20
C ASN A 27 -14.12 -0.82 -18.75
N HIS A 28 -13.34 -1.83 -18.36
CA HIS A 28 -13.38 -3.18 -18.94
C HIS A 28 -13.91 -4.24 -17.96
N GLN A 29 -15.02 -3.94 -17.27
CA GLN A 29 -15.59 -4.80 -16.21
C GLN A 29 -16.11 -6.16 -16.71
N ASP A 30 -16.37 -6.28 -18.01
CA ASP A 30 -16.87 -7.51 -18.64
C ASP A 30 -15.75 -8.48 -19.09
N GLU A 31 -14.48 -8.09 -18.92
CA GLU A 31 -13.33 -8.88 -19.39
C GLU A 31 -12.80 -9.82 -18.30
N LEU A 32 -12.24 -10.98 -18.72
CA LEU A 32 -11.63 -11.93 -17.79
C LEU A 32 -10.49 -11.28 -16.97
N GLU A 33 -9.72 -10.38 -17.59
CA GLU A 33 -8.62 -9.67 -16.95
C GLU A 33 -9.07 -8.80 -15.77
N TYR A 34 -10.28 -8.25 -15.83
CA TYR A 34 -10.86 -7.51 -14.72
C TYR A 34 -11.03 -8.42 -13.49
N TRP A 35 -11.58 -9.61 -13.66
CA TRP A 35 -11.77 -10.57 -12.56
C TRP A 35 -10.44 -11.13 -12.05
N LEU A 36 -9.47 -11.36 -12.93
CA LEU A 36 -8.12 -11.84 -12.54
C LEU A 36 -7.33 -10.83 -11.71
N THR A 37 -7.69 -9.54 -11.77
CA THR A 37 -7.02 -8.46 -11.03
C THR A 37 -7.82 -7.98 -9.82
N GLU A 38 -8.89 -8.69 -9.44
CA GLU A 38 -9.77 -8.29 -8.35
C GLU A 38 -9.02 -8.15 -7.01
N ALA A 39 -8.14 -9.10 -6.68
CA ALA A 39 -7.30 -9.04 -5.48
C ALA A 39 -6.31 -7.85 -5.46
N LEU A 40 -6.14 -7.14 -6.58
CA LEU A 40 -5.30 -5.96 -6.68
C LEU A 40 -6.11 -4.66 -6.67
N ARG A 41 -7.44 -4.71 -6.65
CA ARG A 41 -8.30 -3.55 -6.95
C ARG A 41 -8.09 -2.38 -6.00
N LEU A 42 -8.09 -2.64 -4.70
CA LEU A 42 -7.84 -1.61 -3.69
C LEU A 42 -6.45 -0.97 -3.85
N ASN A 43 -5.41 -1.78 -4.07
CA ASN A 43 -4.06 -1.27 -4.32
C ASN A 43 -3.98 -0.50 -5.65
N GLY A 44 -4.70 -0.96 -6.67
CA GLY A 44 -4.83 -0.29 -7.96
C GLY A 44 -5.46 1.10 -7.84
N ILE A 45 -6.47 1.25 -6.98
CA ILE A 45 -7.05 2.55 -6.63
C ILE A 45 -6.00 3.44 -5.97
N TYR A 46 -5.27 2.94 -4.97
CA TYR A 46 -4.19 3.69 -4.32
C TYR A 46 -3.14 4.17 -5.32
N TRP A 47 -2.67 3.30 -6.22
CA TRP A 47 -1.71 3.68 -7.26
C TRP A 47 -2.29 4.69 -8.24
N GLY A 48 -3.53 4.49 -8.68
CA GLY A 48 -4.20 5.35 -9.63
C GLY A 48 -4.41 6.77 -9.09
N VAL A 49 -4.97 6.89 -7.89
CA VAL A 49 -5.19 8.19 -7.25
C VAL A 49 -3.87 8.89 -6.94
N THR A 50 -2.86 8.17 -6.45
CA THR A 50 -1.52 8.74 -6.21
C THR A 50 -0.89 9.25 -7.50
N ALA A 51 -0.98 8.48 -8.59
CA ALA A 51 -0.49 8.91 -9.90
C ALA A 51 -1.22 10.18 -10.39
N ALA A 52 -2.55 10.25 -10.23
CA ALA A 52 -3.31 11.45 -10.57
C ALA A 52 -2.88 12.68 -9.77
N TYR A 53 -2.60 12.53 -8.46
CA TYR A 53 -2.04 13.61 -7.64
C TYR A 53 -0.65 14.04 -8.10
N ILE A 54 0.24 13.09 -8.42
CA ILE A 54 1.58 13.40 -8.95
C ILE A 54 1.48 14.16 -10.28
N LEU A 55 0.53 13.78 -11.13
CA LEU A 55 0.22 14.45 -12.39
C LEU A 55 -0.53 15.79 -12.21
N LYS A 56 -0.92 16.14 -10.98
CA LYS A 56 -1.70 17.34 -10.62
C LYS A 56 -3.10 17.39 -11.24
N HIS A 57 -3.70 16.21 -11.42
CA HIS A 57 -5.05 16.05 -11.96
C HIS A 57 -5.90 15.09 -11.11
N PRO A 58 -6.05 15.30 -9.80
CA PRO A 58 -6.86 14.44 -8.93
C PRO A 58 -8.35 14.41 -9.33
N GLU A 59 -8.84 15.45 -10.02
CA GLU A 59 -10.23 15.61 -10.47
C GLU A 59 -10.70 14.56 -11.49
N ILE A 60 -9.81 13.69 -11.97
CA ILE A 60 -10.20 12.58 -12.84
C ILE A 60 -10.98 11.49 -12.10
N TYR A 61 -10.95 11.47 -10.77
CA TYR A 61 -11.62 10.49 -9.92
C TYR A 61 -12.76 11.11 -9.12
N ASP A 62 -13.80 10.31 -8.88
CA ASP A 62 -14.84 10.63 -7.90
C ASP A 62 -14.43 10.10 -6.52
N PHE A 63 -14.03 11.00 -5.62
CA PHE A 63 -13.59 10.63 -4.27
C PHE A 63 -14.70 10.08 -3.38
N LYS A 64 -15.97 10.42 -3.67
CA LYS A 64 -17.11 9.90 -2.92
C LYS A 64 -17.34 8.44 -3.28
N GLU A 65 -17.39 8.14 -4.57
CA GLU A 65 -17.51 6.76 -5.06
C GLU A 65 -16.33 5.90 -4.57
N MET A 66 -15.12 6.45 -4.67
CA MET A 66 -13.91 5.80 -4.19
C MET A 66 -13.96 5.50 -2.68
N THR A 67 -14.33 6.49 -1.86
CA THR A 67 -14.46 6.31 -0.41
C THR A 67 -15.48 5.22 -0.08
N GLN A 68 -16.64 5.20 -0.76
CA GLN A 68 -17.66 4.17 -0.57
C GLN A 68 -17.15 2.77 -0.90
N PHE A 69 -16.41 2.61 -2.01
CA PHE A 69 -15.82 1.33 -2.37
C PHE A 69 -14.76 0.88 -1.36
N ILE A 70 -13.86 1.78 -0.94
CA ILE A 70 -12.84 1.45 0.07
C ILE A 70 -13.50 0.97 1.36
N LEU A 71 -14.51 1.69 1.86
CA LEU A 71 -15.25 1.31 3.07
C LEU A 71 -15.97 -0.04 2.91
N SER A 72 -16.46 -0.39 1.73
CA SER A 72 -17.05 -1.72 1.48
C SER A 72 -16.05 -2.88 1.50
N CYS A 73 -14.74 -2.59 1.40
CA CYS A 73 -13.69 -3.60 1.51
C CYS A 73 -13.26 -3.87 2.98
N GLN A 74 -13.83 -3.16 3.97
CA GLN A 74 -13.52 -3.39 5.38
C GLN A 74 -14.28 -4.61 5.92
N ASN A 75 -13.56 -5.53 6.54
CA ASN A 75 -14.14 -6.71 7.17
C ASN A 75 -14.48 -6.48 8.65
N GLU A 76 -15.23 -7.42 9.24
CA GLU A 76 -15.66 -7.34 10.65
C GLU A 76 -14.49 -7.25 11.63
N ASP A 77 -13.36 -7.84 11.28
CA ASP A 77 -12.15 -7.91 12.09
C ASP A 77 -11.32 -6.60 12.07
N GLY A 78 -11.78 -5.58 11.35
CA GLY A 78 -11.23 -4.24 11.25
C GLY A 78 -10.25 -4.02 10.11
N GLY A 79 -9.74 -5.09 9.48
CA GLY A 79 -8.84 -5.01 8.33
C GLY A 79 -9.59 -4.79 7.01
N PHE A 80 -8.83 -4.55 5.95
CA PHE A 80 -9.35 -4.41 4.58
C PHE A 80 -8.83 -5.52 3.67
N GLY A 81 -9.68 -6.00 2.76
CA GLY A 81 -9.33 -6.91 1.67
C GLY A 81 -8.98 -6.18 0.36
N GLY A 82 -8.48 -6.93 -0.63
CA GLY A 82 -8.15 -6.40 -1.95
C GLY A 82 -9.37 -5.95 -2.77
N CYS A 83 -10.53 -6.50 -2.45
CA CYS A 83 -11.86 -6.15 -2.96
C CYS A 83 -12.91 -6.49 -1.88
N THR A 84 -14.18 -6.24 -2.17
CA THR A 84 -15.31 -6.72 -1.34
C THR A 84 -15.26 -8.24 -1.19
N ASP A 85 -15.59 -8.74 0.00
CA ASP A 85 -15.61 -10.17 0.34
C ASP A 85 -14.24 -10.89 0.28
N HIS A 86 -13.13 -10.14 0.20
CA HIS A 86 -11.78 -10.69 0.28
C HIS A 86 -11.24 -10.61 1.71
N ASP A 87 -10.39 -11.56 2.09
CA ASP A 87 -9.78 -11.61 3.43
C ASP A 87 -8.93 -10.36 3.71
N SER A 88 -8.94 -9.94 4.98
CA SER A 88 -8.17 -8.81 5.47
C SER A 88 -6.67 -9.05 5.38
N HIS A 89 -5.92 -8.07 4.85
CA HIS A 89 -4.46 -8.12 4.84
C HIS A 89 -3.84 -6.72 5.08
N LEU A 90 -2.66 -6.66 5.70
CA LEU A 90 -1.99 -5.39 6.04
C LEU A 90 -1.69 -4.51 4.83
N LEU A 91 -1.37 -5.11 3.68
CA LEU A 91 -1.12 -4.38 2.44
C LEU A 91 -2.35 -3.54 2.04
N TYR A 92 -3.51 -4.17 1.97
CA TYR A 92 -4.75 -3.51 1.60
C TYR A 92 -5.23 -2.55 2.70
N THR A 93 -5.03 -2.92 3.97
CA THR A 93 -5.36 -2.05 5.11
C THR A 93 -4.57 -0.74 5.05
N LEU A 94 -3.26 -0.79 4.77
CA LEU A 94 -2.49 0.45 4.57
C LEU A 94 -3.00 1.24 3.36
N SER A 95 -3.18 0.59 2.20
CA SER A 95 -3.66 1.28 1.00
C SER A 95 -5.05 1.91 1.20
N ALA A 96 -5.94 1.30 1.97
CA ALA A 96 -7.25 1.85 2.32
C ALA A 96 -7.10 3.15 3.12
N ILE A 97 -6.29 3.11 4.20
CA ILE A 97 -6.00 4.28 5.02
C ILE A 97 -5.33 5.38 4.20
N GLN A 98 -4.44 5.04 3.26
CA GLN A 98 -3.82 6.01 2.38
C GLN A 98 -4.82 6.66 1.41
N VAL A 99 -5.71 5.88 0.79
CA VAL A 99 -6.75 6.41 -0.10
C VAL A 99 -7.70 7.32 0.67
N LEU A 100 -8.18 6.89 1.84
CA LEU A 100 -9.04 7.72 2.69
C LEU A 100 -8.33 9.01 3.14
N ALA A 101 -7.03 8.97 3.39
CA ALA A 101 -6.25 10.17 3.70
C ALA A 101 -6.14 11.12 2.51
N ILE A 102 -5.91 10.58 1.31
CA ILE A 102 -5.83 11.35 0.07
C ILE A 102 -7.18 12.02 -0.24
N CYS A 103 -8.29 11.32 -0.01
CA CYS A 103 -9.64 11.82 -0.21
C CYS A 103 -10.15 12.75 0.91
N ASP A 104 -9.37 12.95 1.98
CA ASP A 104 -9.78 13.68 3.20
C ASP A 104 -11.03 13.07 3.89
N THR A 105 -11.17 11.75 3.84
CA THR A 105 -12.31 10.97 4.38
C THR A 105 -11.90 9.99 5.47
N LEU A 106 -10.72 10.15 6.08
CA LEU A 106 -10.26 9.34 7.22
C LEU A 106 -11.21 9.36 8.43
N SER A 107 -12.10 10.34 8.56
CA SER A 107 -13.11 10.36 9.63
C SER A 107 -14.26 9.38 9.41
N GLU A 108 -14.42 8.83 8.21
CA GLU A 108 -15.51 7.91 7.88
C GLU A 108 -15.24 6.46 8.28
N VAL A 109 -13.97 6.10 8.53
CA VAL A 109 -13.58 4.76 9.00
C VAL A 109 -13.53 4.70 10.52
N ASP A 110 -13.95 3.56 11.08
CA ASP A 110 -13.72 3.22 12.48
C ASP A 110 -12.22 2.95 12.71
N LYS A 111 -11.51 3.99 13.15
CA LYS A 111 -10.05 3.95 13.36
C LYS A 111 -9.66 2.97 14.44
N ASP A 112 -10.49 2.76 15.47
CA ASP A 112 -10.15 1.87 16.58
C ASP A 112 -10.16 0.41 16.13
N LYS A 113 -11.10 0.03 15.26
CA LYS A 113 -11.09 -1.30 14.62
C LYS A 113 -9.85 -1.54 13.77
N VAL A 114 -9.43 -0.55 12.99
CA VAL A 114 -8.20 -0.67 12.18
C VAL A 114 -6.98 -0.82 13.08
N VAL A 115 -6.91 -0.04 14.17
CA VAL A 115 -5.81 -0.13 15.14
C VAL A 115 -5.79 -1.50 15.82
N GLU A 116 -6.95 -2.04 16.21
CA GLU A 116 -7.07 -3.39 16.78
C GLU A 116 -6.57 -4.45 15.80
N TYR A 117 -7.02 -4.39 14.55
CA TYR A 117 -6.55 -5.28 13.48
C TYR A 117 -5.04 -5.23 13.29
N VAL A 118 -4.45 -4.03 13.17
CA VAL A 118 -3.01 -3.90 12.93
C VAL A 118 -2.19 -4.35 14.15
N SER A 119 -2.67 -4.06 15.36
CA SER A 119 -1.93 -4.37 16.60
C SER A 119 -1.91 -5.86 16.90
N LYS A 120 -2.99 -6.60 16.57
CA LYS A 120 -3.06 -8.06 16.76
C LYS A 120 -2.04 -8.82 15.90
N LEU A 121 -1.53 -8.19 14.84
CA LEU A 121 -0.58 -8.78 13.90
C LEU A 121 0.89 -8.60 14.31
N GLN A 122 1.18 -7.88 15.40
CA GLN A 122 2.54 -7.79 15.92
C GLN A 122 2.93 -9.09 16.64
N ASN A 123 4.02 -9.71 16.21
CA ASN A 123 4.54 -10.95 16.77
C ASN A 123 5.41 -10.73 18.03
N PRO A 124 5.60 -11.77 18.85
CA PRO A 124 6.46 -11.71 20.03
C PRO A 124 7.94 -11.42 19.78
N ASP A 125 8.43 -11.41 18.54
CA ASP A 125 9.80 -11.02 18.19
C ASP A 125 9.92 -9.59 17.66
N GLY A 126 8.79 -8.89 17.51
CA GLY A 126 8.69 -7.53 16.97
C GLY A 126 8.31 -7.45 15.50
N SER A 127 8.35 -8.57 14.77
CA SER A 127 7.87 -8.63 13.39
C SER A 127 6.36 -8.43 13.31
N PHE A 128 5.86 -8.22 12.10
CA PHE A 128 4.43 -8.17 11.82
C PHE A 128 4.07 -9.25 10.81
N SER A 129 2.95 -9.93 11.06
CA SER A 129 2.35 -10.83 10.09
C SER A 129 1.43 -10.09 9.12
N GLY A 130 1.36 -10.52 7.86
CA GLY A 130 0.53 -9.88 6.84
C GLY A 130 -0.98 -10.01 7.12
N ASP A 131 -1.36 -11.14 7.71
CA ASP A 131 -2.71 -11.54 8.07
C ASP A 131 -2.66 -12.62 9.18
N GLU A 132 -3.80 -13.30 9.42
CA GLU A 132 -3.93 -14.36 10.42
C GLU A 132 -3.14 -15.65 10.09
N TRP A 133 -2.67 -15.83 8.86
CA TRP A 133 -1.94 -17.03 8.43
C TRP A 133 -0.44 -16.96 8.74
N GLY A 134 0.05 -15.80 9.19
CA GLY A 134 1.33 -15.68 9.86
C GLY A 134 2.54 -15.50 8.94
N GLU A 135 2.38 -15.18 7.66
CA GLU A 135 3.50 -14.77 6.80
C GLU A 135 4.19 -13.55 7.44
N VAL A 136 5.51 -13.60 7.59
CA VAL A 136 6.31 -12.49 8.09
C VAL A 136 7.15 -11.92 6.97
N ASP A 137 7.09 -10.59 6.81
CA ASP A 137 7.91 -9.84 5.87
C ASP A 137 8.13 -8.42 6.42
N THR A 138 9.30 -7.83 6.18
CA THR A 138 9.62 -6.44 6.56
C THR A 138 8.67 -5.41 5.93
N ARG A 139 8.05 -5.72 4.78
CA ARG A 139 6.92 -4.95 4.20
C ARG A 139 5.77 -4.78 5.19
N PHE A 140 5.44 -5.81 5.96
CA PHE A 140 4.34 -5.76 6.92
C PHE A 140 4.67 -4.87 8.12
N SER A 141 5.95 -4.81 8.51
CA SER A 141 6.43 -3.84 9.50
C SER A 141 6.26 -2.41 8.99
N TYR A 142 6.59 -2.14 7.72
CA TYR A 142 6.33 -0.84 7.10
C TYR A 142 4.82 -0.52 7.04
N CYS A 143 4.00 -1.48 6.59
CA CYS A 143 2.55 -1.31 6.49
C CYS A 143 1.91 -0.98 7.84
N ALA A 144 2.21 -1.76 8.87
CA ALA A 144 1.67 -1.57 10.20
C ALA A 144 2.09 -0.21 10.79
N LEU A 145 3.38 0.11 10.78
CA LEU A 145 3.88 1.36 11.37
C LEU A 145 3.42 2.60 10.60
N SER A 146 3.35 2.53 9.27
CA SER A 146 2.83 3.62 8.44
C SER A 146 1.34 3.85 8.70
N CYS A 147 0.54 2.79 8.72
CA CYS A 147 -0.89 2.85 9.03
C CYS A 147 -1.14 3.48 10.40
N LEU A 148 -0.50 2.95 11.46
CA LEU A 148 -0.64 3.48 12.81
C LEU A 148 -0.11 4.91 12.94
N LYS A 149 0.94 5.29 12.20
CA LYS A 149 1.44 6.66 12.19
C LYS A 149 0.41 7.63 11.58
N MET A 150 -0.23 7.27 10.48
CA MET A 150 -1.28 8.07 9.84
C MET A 150 -2.52 8.21 10.73
N LEU A 151 -2.82 7.19 11.54
CA LEU A 151 -3.91 7.21 12.51
C LEU A 151 -3.53 7.86 13.85
N HIS A 152 -2.27 8.29 14.03
CA HIS A 152 -1.73 8.79 15.30
C HIS A 152 -1.81 7.80 16.47
N ARG A 153 -1.62 6.51 16.19
CA ARG A 153 -1.80 5.39 17.13
C ARG A 153 -0.61 4.43 17.21
N LEU A 154 0.61 4.94 17.08
CA LEU A 154 1.83 4.14 17.24
C LEU A 154 1.98 3.54 18.65
N ASP A 155 1.29 4.09 19.64
CA ASP A 155 1.22 3.58 21.02
C ASP A 155 0.53 2.21 21.14
N ALA A 156 -0.18 1.77 20.10
CA ALA A 156 -0.88 0.49 20.10
C ALA A 156 0.04 -0.73 19.90
N VAL A 157 1.31 -0.51 19.53
CA VAL A 157 2.30 -1.57 19.26
C VAL A 157 3.64 -1.29 19.95
N ASP A 158 4.44 -2.32 20.14
CA ASP A 158 5.82 -2.21 20.65
C ASP A 158 6.77 -1.75 19.52
N VAL A 159 6.81 -0.44 19.30
CA VAL A 159 7.69 0.18 18.29
C VAL A 159 9.17 -0.14 18.50
N PRO A 160 9.74 -0.07 19.73
CA PRO A 160 11.12 -0.49 19.96
C PRO A 160 11.41 -1.91 19.47
N LYS A 161 10.51 -2.86 19.73
CA LYS A 161 10.68 -4.24 19.29
C LYS A 161 10.61 -4.40 17.77
N ALA A 162 9.71 -3.66 17.12
CA ALA A 162 9.65 -3.62 15.66
C ALA A 162 10.95 -3.09 15.05
N VAL A 163 11.54 -2.05 15.66
CA VAL A 163 12.85 -1.52 15.24
C VAL A 163 13.95 -2.56 15.42
N GLU A 164 13.97 -3.28 16.55
CA GLU A 164 14.95 -4.35 16.76
C GLU A 164 14.80 -5.50 15.75
N TYR A 165 13.57 -5.87 15.37
CA TYR A 165 13.34 -6.86 14.32
C TYR A 165 13.87 -6.38 12.96
N ILE A 166 13.55 -5.16 12.54
CA ILE A 166 14.02 -4.60 11.26
C ILE A 166 15.55 -4.56 11.22
N LYS A 167 16.22 -4.22 12.32
CA LYS A 167 17.70 -4.23 12.42
C LYS A 167 18.30 -5.62 12.18
N LYS A 168 17.63 -6.70 12.63
CA LYS A 168 18.09 -8.08 12.35
C LYS A 168 18.01 -8.45 10.87
N CYS A 169 17.16 -7.76 10.11
CA CYS A 169 17.01 -7.98 8.67
C CYS A 169 18.08 -7.25 7.84
N MET A 170 18.95 -6.44 8.48
CA MET A 170 20.04 -5.74 7.79
C MET A 170 21.21 -6.69 7.51
N ASN A 171 21.64 -6.73 6.24
CA ASN A 171 22.74 -7.56 5.78
C ASN A 171 24.07 -6.79 5.76
N PHE A 172 25.17 -7.53 5.51
CA PHE A 172 26.54 -6.98 5.49
C PHE A 172 26.77 -5.92 4.40
N ASP A 173 25.96 -5.93 3.33
CA ASP A 173 25.99 -4.96 2.24
C ASP A 173 25.24 -3.67 2.57
N GLY A 174 24.61 -3.60 3.75
CA GLY A 174 23.80 -2.48 4.21
C GLY A 174 22.35 -2.51 3.71
N GLY A 175 21.98 -3.47 2.86
CA GLY A 175 20.61 -3.71 2.43
C GLY A 175 19.81 -4.48 3.48
N PHE A 176 18.50 -4.60 3.24
CA PHE A 176 17.58 -5.33 4.10
C PHE A 176 16.94 -6.50 3.37
N GLY A 177 16.79 -7.63 4.07
CA GLY A 177 16.02 -8.78 3.63
C GLY A 177 14.53 -8.67 3.98
N SER A 178 13.70 -9.52 3.37
CA SER A 178 12.29 -9.67 3.74
C SER A 178 12.12 -10.23 5.17
N VAL A 179 13.07 -11.04 5.61
CA VAL A 179 13.19 -11.56 6.97
C VAL A 179 14.67 -11.62 7.35
N GLU A 180 14.98 -11.96 8.61
CA GLU A 180 16.35 -12.20 9.06
C GLU A 180 17.04 -13.23 8.15
N SER A 181 18.27 -12.93 7.73
CA SER A 181 19.10 -13.75 6.82
C SER A 181 18.61 -13.89 5.37
N ALA A 182 17.53 -13.23 4.95
CA ALA A 182 17.11 -13.19 3.56
C ALA A 182 18.02 -12.26 2.71
N GLU A 183 18.07 -12.49 1.40
CA GLU A 183 18.84 -11.64 0.47
C GLU A 183 18.37 -10.18 0.52
N SER A 184 19.34 -9.25 0.44
CA SER A 184 19.06 -7.83 0.34
C SER A 184 18.24 -7.51 -0.91
N HIS A 185 17.10 -6.85 -0.73
CA HIS A 185 16.23 -6.46 -1.83
C HIS A 185 15.83 -4.99 -1.71
N SER A 186 15.80 -4.26 -2.83
CA SER A 186 15.53 -2.81 -2.84
C SER A 186 14.15 -2.48 -2.28
N GLY A 187 13.15 -3.33 -2.53
CA GLY A 187 11.80 -3.20 -1.96
C GLY A 187 11.72 -3.29 -0.44
N GLN A 188 12.79 -3.75 0.23
CA GLN A 188 12.90 -3.85 1.69
C GLN A 188 13.80 -2.76 2.29
N SER A 189 14.47 -1.99 1.43
CA SER A 189 15.45 -0.98 1.81
C SER A 189 14.87 0.43 1.60
N LYS A 190 15.30 1.40 2.42
CA LYS A 190 14.95 2.82 2.26
C LYS A 190 15.80 3.51 1.21
#